data_AF-A0A848DHK5-F1
#
_entry.id   AF-A0A848DHK5-F1
#
_cell.length_a   1.000
_cell.length_b   1.000
_cell.length_c   1.000
_cell.angle_alpha   90.00
_cell.angle_beta   90.00
_cell.angle_gamma   90.00
#
_symmetry.space_group_name_H-M   'P 1'
#
loop_
_entity.id
_entity.type
_entity.pdbx_description
1 polymer ?
#
loop_
_entity_poly.entity_id
_entity_poly.type
_entity_poly.pdbx_seq_one_letter_code
_entity_poly.pdbx_strand_id
1 'polypeptide(L)'
;MMDPRADRPVHPRRLRAVPAGPPDAVPDRRVDLAPPLSTVGAWADELMTLLRSEIDAAARAGVISTAESQQLLARLNLVVDQALTSR
;
A
#
# COMPACT_ATOMS: atom_id res chain seq x y z
N MET A 1 23.66 27.74 -65.15
CA MET A 1 23.53 27.98 -63.70
C MET A 1 24.20 26.79 -63.02
N MET A 2 25.31 27.05 -62.33
CA MET A 2 26.28 26.06 -61.83
C MET A 2 25.88 25.52 -60.45
N ASP A 3 26.24 24.26 -60.20
CA ASP A 3 26.42 23.71 -58.86
C ASP A 3 27.92 23.38 -58.72
N PRO A 4 28.63 23.93 -57.71
CA PRO A 4 29.46 23.02 -56.92
C PRO A 4 29.66 23.42 -55.44
N ARG A 5 29.47 22.42 -54.58
CA ARG A 5 30.26 22.05 -53.38
C ARG A 5 30.82 23.17 -52.48
N ALA A 6 30.29 23.26 -51.26
CA ALA A 6 31.09 23.36 -50.03
C ALA A 6 30.23 22.84 -48.87
N ASP A 7 30.51 21.64 -48.40
CA ASP A 7 31.35 21.40 -47.22
C ASP A 7 30.57 21.63 -45.92
N ARG A 8 30.31 20.52 -45.24
CA ARG A 8 29.55 20.44 -44.00
C ARG A 8 30.54 20.40 -42.85
N PRO A 9 30.54 21.39 -41.94
CA PRO A 9 30.97 21.14 -40.57
C PRO A 9 29.73 21.12 -39.67
N VAL A 10 29.41 19.91 -39.24
CA VAL A 10 28.50 19.59 -38.13
C VAL A 10 28.97 20.36 -36.91
N HIS A 11 28.32 21.47 -36.58
CA HIS A 11 28.59 22.16 -35.33
C HIS A 11 28.00 21.32 -34.19
N PRO A 12 28.81 20.94 -33.19
CA PRO A 12 28.34 20.15 -32.07
C PRO A 12 27.32 20.97 -31.29
N ARG A 13 26.10 20.44 -31.21
CA ARG A 13 25.06 20.85 -30.26
C ARG A 13 25.72 20.90 -28.89
N ARG A 14 25.97 22.09 -28.34
CA ARG A 14 26.36 22.24 -26.93
C ARG A 14 25.21 21.68 -26.10
N LEU A 15 25.36 20.41 -25.72
CA LEU A 15 24.62 19.80 -24.64
C LEU A 15 24.89 20.67 -23.42
N ARG A 16 23.88 21.41 -22.99
CA ARG A 16 23.87 22.05 -21.68
C ARG A 16 23.98 20.91 -20.68
N ALA A 17 25.18 20.67 -20.17
CA ALA A 17 25.40 19.79 -19.05
C ALA A 17 24.54 20.31 -17.90
N VAL A 18 23.51 19.53 -17.54
CA VAL A 18 22.87 19.66 -16.24
C VAL A 18 23.95 19.27 -15.22
N PRO A 19 24.40 20.17 -14.33
CA PRO A 19 25.24 19.71 -13.24
C PRO A 19 24.40 18.73 -12.42
N ALA A 20 24.86 17.47 -12.40
CA ALA A 20 24.42 16.46 -11.47
C ALA A 20 24.76 16.94 -10.06
N GLY A 21 23.82 17.65 -9.44
CA GLY A 21 23.81 17.78 -7.99
C GLY A 21 23.62 16.38 -7.40
N PRO A 22 24.38 15.99 -6.36
CA PRO A 22 24.13 14.75 -5.65
C PRO A 22 22.66 14.76 -5.20
N PRO A 23 21.92 13.65 -5.28
CA PRO A 23 20.59 13.60 -4.70
C PRO A 23 20.76 13.85 -3.20
N ASP A 24 20.41 15.08 -2.80
CA ASP A 24 20.23 15.45 -1.41
C ASP A 24 19.43 14.33 -0.73
N ALA A 25 19.99 13.88 0.38
CA ALA A 25 19.58 12.71 1.11
C ALA A 25 18.05 12.60 1.16
N VAL A 26 17.51 11.55 0.54
CA VAL A 26 16.18 11.06 0.90
C VAL A 26 16.25 10.83 2.41
N PRO A 27 15.50 11.55 3.25
CA PRO A 27 15.40 11.12 4.62
C PRO A 27 14.74 9.76 4.55
N ASP A 28 15.52 8.71 4.81
CA ASP A 28 15.03 7.39 5.22
C ASP A 28 14.35 7.57 6.58
N ARG A 29 13.26 8.34 6.57
CA ARG A 29 12.36 8.43 7.70
C ARG A 29 11.53 7.17 7.59
N ARG A 30 12.10 6.06 8.07
CA ARG A 30 11.28 5.00 8.65
C ARG A 30 10.56 5.65 9.81
N VAL A 31 9.43 6.27 9.51
CA VAL A 31 8.51 6.71 10.54
C VAL A 31 7.99 5.39 11.11
N ASP A 32 8.56 4.99 12.23
CA ASP A 32 7.98 3.95 13.08
C ASP A 32 6.72 4.56 13.72
N LEU A 33 5.71 4.81 12.88
CA LEU A 33 4.37 5.15 13.31
C LEU A 33 3.72 3.83 13.68
N ALA A 34 4.12 3.28 14.82
CA ALA A 34 3.19 2.44 15.54
C ALA A 34 1.93 3.29 15.72
N PRO A 35 0.79 2.93 15.09
CA PRO A 35 -0.41 3.73 15.24
C PRO A 35 -0.74 3.80 16.73
N PRO A 36 -1.22 4.95 17.25
CA PRO A 36 -1.64 5.01 18.64
C PRO A 36 -2.67 3.91 18.88
N LEU A 37 -2.62 3.27 20.05
CA LEU A 37 -3.44 2.10 20.38
C LEU A 37 -4.94 2.34 20.12
N SER A 38 -5.40 3.59 20.28
CA SER A 38 -6.77 4.02 19.96
C SER A 38 -7.12 3.88 18.47
N THR A 39 -6.18 4.14 17.56
CA THR A 39 -6.34 3.93 16.11
C THR A 39 -6.34 2.45 15.77
N VAL A 40 -5.53 1.65 16.47
CA VAL A 40 -5.49 0.19 16.27
C VAL A 40 -6.81 -0.47 16.70
N GLY A 41 -7.36 -0.06 17.85
CA GLY A 41 -8.67 -0.53 18.33
C GLY A 41 -9.80 -0.15 17.37
N ALA A 42 -9.84 1.10 16.90
CA ALA A 42 -10.85 1.55 15.95
C ALA A 42 -10.79 0.78 14.62
N TRP A 43 -9.58 0.48 14.13
CA TRP A 43 -9.41 -0.33 12.92
C TRP A 43 -9.85 -1.79 13.12
N ALA A 44 -9.57 -2.37 14.28
CA ALA A 44 -10.02 -3.71 14.63
C ALA A 44 -11.56 -3.81 14.68
N ASP A 45 -12.24 -2.79 15.20
CA ASP A 45 -13.71 -2.73 15.22
C ASP A 45 -14.31 -2.62 13.82
N GLU A 46 -13.71 -1.81 12.94
CA GLU A 46 -14.13 -1.68 11.55
C GLU A 46 -13.93 -2.99 10.79
N LEU A 47 -12.75 -3.62 10.96
CA LEU A 47 -12.46 -4.94 10.39
C LEU A 47 -13.46 -6.00 10.84
N MET A 48 -13.73 -6.09 12.15
CA MET A 48 -14.67 -7.07 12.69
C MET A 48 -16.10 -6.83 12.20
N THR A 49 -16.49 -5.58 11.98
CA THR A 49 -17.78 -5.22 11.39
C THR A 49 -17.91 -5.75 9.96
N LEU A 50 -16.89 -5.50 9.12
CA LEU A 50 -16.85 -5.97 7.75
C LEU A 50 -16.84 -7.50 7.67
N LEU A 51 -15.98 -8.16 8.46
CA LEU A 51 -15.92 -9.62 8.50
C LEU A 51 -17.25 -10.23 8.95
N ARG A 52 -17.93 -9.63 9.93
CA ARG A 52 -19.26 -10.08 10.34
C ARG A 52 -20.27 -9.99 9.20
N SER A 53 -20.31 -8.86 8.47
CA SER A 53 -21.25 -8.73 7.36
C SER A 53 -20.99 -9.74 6.23
N GLU A 54 -19.73 -10.03 5.92
CA GLU A 54 -19.37 -11.01 4.89
C GLU A 54 -19.72 -12.44 5.32
N ILE A 55 -19.45 -12.79 6.58
CA ILE A 55 -19.77 -14.10 7.13
C ILE A 55 -21.29 -14.32 7.20
N ASP A 56 -22.05 -13.30 7.60
CA ASP A 56 -23.52 -13.36 7.58
C ASP A 56 -24.07 -13.47 6.16
N ALA A 57 -23.45 -12.80 5.18
CA ALA A 57 -23.81 -12.94 3.77
C ALA A 57 -23.55 -14.35 3.26
N ALA A 58 -22.40 -14.95 3.59
CA ALA A 58 -22.06 -16.32 3.23
C ALA A 58 -23.03 -17.34 3.86
N ALA A 59 -23.42 -17.13 5.13
CA ALA A 59 -24.40 -17.97 5.81
C ALA A 59 -25.79 -17.87 5.15
N ARG A 60 -26.25 -16.65 4.83
CA ARG A 60 -27.52 -16.45 4.11
C ARG A 60 -27.52 -17.04 2.71
N ALA A 61 -26.38 -17.01 2.03
CA ALA A 61 -26.19 -17.63 0.72
C ALA A 61 -26.05 -19.16 0.79
N GLY A 62 -25.97 -19.75 1.99
CA GLY A 62 -25.80 -21.19 2.19
C GLY A 62 -24.42 -21.72 1.84
N VAL A 63 -23.42 -20.83 1.69
CA VAL A 63 -22.02 -21.22 1.44
C VAL A 63 -21.41 -21.91 2.66
N ILE A 64 -21.82 -21.47 3.85
CA ILE A 64 -21.50 -22.08 5.13
C ILE A 64 -22.78 -22.20 5.96
N SER A 65 -22.80 -23.15 6.89
CA SER A 65 -23.89 -23.28 7.85
C SER A 65 -23.85 -22.16 8.89
N THR A 66 -24.99 -21.93 9.55
CA THR A 66 -25.09 -21.02 10.70
C THR A 66 -24.14 -21.42 11.84
N ALA A 67 -23.88 -22.71 12.04
CA ALA A 67 -22.97 -23.16 13.08
C ALA A 67 -21.51 -22.79 12.73
N GLU A 68 -21.11 -22.98 11.48
CA GLU A 68 -19.78 -22.62 10.98
C GLU A 68 -19.56 -21.10 11.01
N SER A 69 -20.58 -20.30 10.68
CA SER A 69 -20.49 -18.84 10.74
C SER A 69 -20.26 -18.35 12.18
N GLN A 70 -20.99 -18.90 13.15
CA GLN A 70 -20.81 -18.58 14.58
C GLN A 70 -19.43 -19.00 15.09
N GLN A 71 -18.96 -20.20 14.72
CA GLN A 71 -17.64 -20.68 15.11
C GLN A 71 -16.53 -19.81 14.52
N LEU A 72 -16.66 -19.41 13.25
CA LEU A 72 -15.69 -18.55 12.57
C LEU A 72 -15.62 -17.17 13.24
N LEU A 73 -16.77 -16.56 13.55
CA LEU A 73 -16.83 -15.28 14.26
C LEU A 73 -16.17 -15.35 15.64
N ALA A 74 -16.45 -16.41 16.41
CA ALA A 74 -15.82 -16.62 17.71
C ALA A 74 -14.30 -16.74 17.61
N ARG A 75 -13.81 -17.47 16.60
CA ARG A 75 -12.37 -17.65 16.38
C ARG A 75 -11.69 -16.36 15.91
N LEU A 76 -12.34 -15.57 15.06
CA LEU A 76 -11.81 -14.29 14.59
C LEU A 76 -11.68 -13.28 15.72
N ASN A 77 -12.68 -13.18 16.60
CA ASN A 77 -12.59 -12.33 17.81
C ASN A 77 -11.35 -12.67 18.64
N LEU A 78 -11.11 -13.96 18.89
CA LEU A 78 -9.95 -14.40 19.67
C LEU A 78 -8.62 -14.03 18.99
N VAL A 79 -8.52 -14.23 17.67
CA VAL A 79 -7.28 -13.92 16.92
C VAL A 79 -7.00 -12.41 16.90
N VAL A 80 -8.04 -11.59 16.72
CA VAL A 80 -7.91 -10.13 16.73
C VAL A 80 -7.50 -9.64 18.13
N ASP A 81 -8.15 -10.13 19.18
CA ASP A 81 -7.79 -9.80 20.57
C ASP A 81 -6.33 -10.17 20.90
N GLN A 82 -5.88 -11.35 20.47
CA GLN A 82 -4.48 -11.78 20.61
C GLN A 82 -3.52 -10.88 19.85
N ALA A 83 -3.86 -10.49 18.62
CA ALA A 83 -3.02 -9.62 17.80
C ALA A 83 -2.88 -8.20 18.41
N LEU A 84 -3.90 -7.74 19.13
CA LEU A 84 -3.89 -6.46 19.83
C LEU A 84 -3.12 -6.52 21.15
N THR A 85 -3.20 -7.65 21.86
CA THR A 85 -2.63 -7.83 23.20
C THR A 85 -1.18 -8.33 23.19
N SER A 86 -0.76 -9.08 22.16
CA SER A 86 0.57 -9.67 22.08
C SER A 86 1.69 -8.68 21.68
N ARG A 87 1.44 -7.36 21.75
CA ARG A 87 2.35 -6.32 21.27
C ARG A 87 3.15 -5.66 22.39
#